data_AF-A0A8H5J0F3-F1
#
_entry.id   AF-A0A8H5J0F3-F1
#
_cell.length_a   1.000
_cell.length_b   1.000
_cell.length_c   1.000
_cell.angle_alpha   90.00
_cell.angle_beta   90.00
_cell.angle_gamma   90.00
#
_symmetry.space_group_name_H-M   'P 1'
#
loop_
_entity.id
_entity.type
_entity.pdbx_description
1 polymer ?
#
loop_
_entity_poly.entity_id
_entity_poly.type
_entity_poly.pdbx_seq_one_letter_code
_entity_poly.pdbx_strand_id
1 'polypeptide(L)'
;MGSTTSFERLKDDDSEPPTSTKPLSQFSPCGWDLTKHGQSQLMKAMLAYDTDDSIATARLVDGVGAVFRDRGCTLLELLEDPVFETFFLVEHLRTTACLHRSQFDKFSWPILHLAVLLVATPSCDHRACSQTKRLYVAVKALSALMRLHLPNHAEIVQTQGLIALYECGHGMLEHAHVTLNSAFTMAARLDVDLSNILASLEWRLSLMLLDM
;
A
#
# COMPACT_ATOMS: atom_id res chain seq x y z
N MET A 1 3.82 25.92 71.59
CA MET A 1 4.98 25.06 71.23
C MET A 1 4.44 23.65 71.09
N GLY A 2 4.32 23.00 69.94
CA GLY A 2 4.47 23.27 68.53
C GLY A 2 4.09 21.93 67.89
N SER A 3 2.93 21.86 67.22
CA SER A 3 2.34 20.62 66.71
C SER A 3 3.21 19.99 65.62
N THR A 4 3.50 18.69 65.76
CA THR A 4 4.18 17.84 64.78
C THR A 4 3.14 17.30 63.79
N THR A 5 3.12 17.84 62.57
CA THR A 5 2.38 17.26 61.44
C THR A 5 3.33 16.44 60.59
N SER A 6 3.08 15.13 60.57
CA SER A 6 3.71 14.17 59.66
C SER A 6 3.34 14.50 58.21
N PHE A 7 4.33 14.82 57.39
CA PHE A 7 4.20 14.92 55.94
C PHE A 7 4.46 13.53 55.34
N GLU A 8 3.40 12.82 54.99
CA GLU A 8 3.48 11.66 54.10
C GLU A 8 3.96 12.13 52.72
N ARG A 9 5.13 11.66 52.32
CA ARG A 9 5.72 11.93 51.02
C ARG A 9 5.03 11.02 50.00
N LEU A 10 4.15 11.61 49.18
CA LEU A 10 3.58 11.01 47.97
C LEU A 10 4.71 10.39 47.14
N LYS A 11 4.62 9.08 46.89
CA LYS A 11 5.33 8.42 45.80
C LYS A 11 4.59 8.79 44.51
N ASP A 12 5.08 9.80 43.82
CA ASP A 12 4.86 9.93 42.38
C ASP A 12 5.83 8.97 41.69
N ASP A 13 5.34 7.79 41.31
CA ASP A 13 6.06 6.87 40.44
C ASP A 13 5.06 6.10 39.57
N ASP A 14 4.32 6.84 38.76
CA ASP A 14 3.61 6.31 37.58
C ASP A 14 4.13 7.06 36.35
N SER A 15 5.42 6.86 36.07
CA SER A 15 5.96 7.09 34.73
C SER A 15 5.54 5.90 33.86
N GLU A 16 4.31 5.93 33.34
CA GLU A 16 3.93 5.01 32.25
C GLU A 16 4.97 5.15 31.11
N PRO A 17 5.55 4.04 30.63
CA PRO A 17 6.46 4.10 29.49
C PRO A 17 5.71 4.64 28.27
N PRO A 18 6.38 5.38 27.37
CA PRO A 18 5.74 5.96 26.19
C PRO A 18 5.04 4.86 25.41
N THR A 19 3.74 5.07 25.18
CA THR A 19 2.82 4.18 24.46
C THR A 19 3.51 3.43 23.33
N SER A 20 3.73 2.12 23.53
CA SER A 20 4.16 1.21 22.48
C SER A 20 3.18 1.35 21.30
N THR A 21 3.65 1.99 20.24
CA THR A 21 2.82 2.22 19.05
C THR A 21 2.57 0.85 18.44
N LYS A 22 1.32 0.39 18.45
CA LYS A 22 0.97 -0.94 17.94
C LYS A 22 1.37 -1.03 16.47
N PRO A 23 2.06 -2.11 16.04
CA PRO A 23 2.51 -2.23 14.66
C PRO A 23 1.30 -2.27 13.70
N LEU A 24 1.45 -1.61 12.57
CA LEU A 24 0.45 -1.58 11.50
C LEU A 24 0.51 -2.86 10.68
N SER A 25 1.65 -3.55 10.68
CA SER A 25 1.81 -4.83 10.00
C SER A 25 2.33 -5.94 10.89
N GLN A 26 2.17 -7.17 10.42
CA GLN A 26 2.60 -8.38 11.12
C GLN A 26 2.99 -9.46 10.13
N PHE A 27 3.92 -10.33 10.54
CA PHE A 27 4.23 -11.55 9.82
C PHE A 27 3.36 -12.70 10.33
N SER A 28 2.74 -13.45 9.43
CA SER A 28 1.93 -14.62 9.72
C SER A 28 2.46 -15.84 8.97
N PRO A 29 1.98 -17.06 9.26
CA PRO A 29 2.38 -18.26 8.51
C PRO A 29 2.10 -18.17 7.00
N CYS A 30 1.16 -17.32 6.58
CA CYS A 30 0.80 -17.07 5.17
C CYS A 30 1.52 -15.84 4.60
N GLY A 31 2.64 -15.45 5.22
CA GLY A 31 3.43 -14.28 4.89
C GLY A 31 2.97 -13.03 5.64
N TRP A 32 3.47 -11.89 5.18
CA TRP A 32 3.21 -10.58 5.74
C TRP A 32 1.79 -10.11 5.41
N ASP A 33 1.15 -9.43 6.37
CA ASP A 33 -0.15 -8.77 6.20
C ASP A 33 -0.31 -7.58 7.16
N LEU A 34 -1.34 -6.76 6.95
CA LEU A 34 -1.73 -5.72 7.90
C LEU A 34 -2.33 -6.33 9.18
N THR A 35 -2.10 -5.67 10.32
CA THR A 35 -2.88 -5.92 11.52
C THR A 35 -4.30 -5.36 11.33
N LYS A 36 -5.28 -5.83 12.13
CA LYS A 36 -6.63 -5.21 12.16
C LYS A 36 -6.55 -3.72 12.46
N HIS A 37 -5.60 -3.35 13.33
CA HIS A 37 -5.35 -1.96 13.70
C HIS A 37 -4.77 -1.17 12.52
N GLY A 38 -3.75 -1.70 11.85
CA GLY A 38 -3.13 -1.08 10.68
C GLY A 38 -4.10 -0.87 9.54
N GLN A 39 -4.93 -1.88 9.22
CA GLN A 39 -6.01 -1.74 8.25
C GLN A 39 -6.96 -0.60 8.63
N SER A 40 -7.43 -0.56 9.88
CA SER A 40 -8.34 0.49 10.34
C SER A 40 -7.71 1.88 10.28
N GLN A 41 -6.44 2.02 10.67
CA GLN A 41 -5.72 3.31 10.60
C GLN A 41 -5.57 3.79 9.16
N LEU A 42 -5.14 2.94 8.24
CA LEU A 42 -4.99 3.31 6.82
C LEU A 42 -6.32 3.71 6.20
N MET A 43 -7.39 2.96 6.49
CA MET A 43 -8.72 3.32 5.99
C MET A 43 -9.20 4.66 6.55
N LYS A 44 -8.95 4.96 7.83
CA LYS A 44 -9.26 6.27 8.43
C LYS A 44 -8.46 7.40 7.79
N ALA A 45 -7.16 7.21 7.61
CA ALA A 45 -6.29 8.20 6.98
C ALA A 45 -6.75 8.51 5.54
N MET A 46 -7.18 7.49 4.79
CA MET A 46 -7.70 7.69 3.44
C MET A 46 -9.09 8.33 3.40
N LEU A 47 -10.00 7.98 4.31
CA LEU A 47 -11.31 8.65 4.36
C LEU A 47 -11.18 10.13 4.70
N ALA A 48 -10.13 10.50 5.43
CA ALA A 48 -9.79 11.88 5.68
C ALA A 48 -8.93 12.51 4.57
N TYR A 49 -8.50 11.74 3.57
CA TYR A 49 -7.59 12.19 2.53
C TYR A 49 -8.26 13.25 1.65
N ASP A 50 -7.61 14.39 1.59
CA ASP A 50 -7.96 15.50 0.74
C ASP A 50 -6.66 16.03 0.15
N THR A 51 -6.61 16.16 -1.17
CA THR A 51 -5.42 16.65 -1.88
C THR A 51 -5.09 18.10 -1.54
N ASP A 52 -6.08 18.87 -1.11
CA ASP A 52 -5.90 20.26 -0.71
C ASP A 52 -5.52 20.40 0.78
N ASP A 53 -5.72 19.34 1.58
CA ASP A 53 -5.29 19.28 2.98
C ASP A 53 -3.94 18.58 3.14
N SER A 54 -2.90 19.39 3.32
CA SER A 54 -1.54 18.92 3.59
C SER A 54 -1.40 17.99 4.81
N ILE A 55 -2.23 18.18 5.85
CA ILE A 55 -2.19 17.38 7.08
C ILE A 55 -2.80 16.01 6.81
N ALA A 56 -3.94 15.97 6.12
CA ALA A 56 -4.57 14.72 5.72
C ALA A 56 -3.66 13.88 4.80
N THR A 57 -3.04 14.54 3.82
CA THR A 57 -2.07 13.92 2.93
C THR A 57 -0.88 13.35 3.70
N ALA A 58 -0.27 14.15 4.59
CA ALA A 58 0.86 13.70 5.41
C ALA A 58 0.51 12.49 6.28
N ARG A 59 -0.69 12.44 6.87
CA ARG A 59 -1.12 11.29 7.69
C ARG A 59 -1.20 9.99 6.90
N LEU A 60 -1.70 10.03 5.67
CA LEU A 60 -1.74 8.85 4.82
C LEU A 60 -0.33 8.40 4.42
N VAL A 61 0.52 9.36 4.03
CA VAL A 61 1.92 9.14 3.71
C VAL A 61 2.67 8.50 4.89
N ASP A 62 2.54 9.06 6.08
CA ASP A 62 3.17 8.55 7.30
C ASP A 62 2.67 7.16 7.66
N GLY A 63 1.37 6.90 7.49
CA GLY A 63 0.77 5.60 7.69
C GLY A 63 1.36 4.54 6.74
N VAL A 64 1.47 4.86 5.46
CA VAL A 64 2.13 3.97 4.48
C VAL A 64 3.62 3.81 4.81
N GLY A 65 4.32 4.89 5.15
CA GLY A 65 5.72 4.84 5.56
C GLY A 65 5.94 3.95 6.79
N ALA A 66 5.02 3.98 7.77
CA ALA A 66 5.04 3.09 8.93
C ALA A 66 4.87 1.62 8.54
N VAL A 67 4.01 1.31 7.57
CA VAL A 67 3.85 -0.05 7.04
C VAL A 67 5.15 -0.59 6.44
N PHE A 68 5.88 0.23 5.67
CA PHE A 68 7.18 -0.13 5.11
C PHE A 68 8.24 -0.32 6.20
N ARG A 69 8.28 0.58 7.19
CA ARG A 69 9.19 0.47 8.35
C ARG A 69 8.94 -0.81 9.14
N ASP A 70 7.68 -1.15 9.41
CA ASP A 70 7.33 -2.38 10.13
C ASP A 70 7.76 -3.65 9.36
N ARG A 71 7.75 -3.60 8.02
CA ARG A 71 8.26 -4.70 7.18
C ARG A 71 9.79 -4.72 7.09
N GLY A 72 10.47 -3.63 7.44
CA GLY A 72 11.91 -3.50 7.33
C GLY A 72 12.41 -3.41 5.89
N CYS A 73 11.62 -2.82 4.98
CA CYS A 73 12.01 -2.61 3.59
C CYS A 73 11.68 -1.20 3.10
N THR A 74 12.37 -0.78 2.05
CA THR A 74 12.10 0.47 1.33
C THR A 74 11.36 0.18 0.02
N LEU A 75 10.74 1.21 -0.57
CA LEU A 75 10.14 1.08 -1.89
C LEU A 75 11.18 0.65 -2.92
N LEU A 76 12.35 1.29 -2.93
CA LEU A 76 13.43 1.02 -3.89
C LEU A 76 13.88 -0.44 -3.87
N GLU A 77 14.12 -1.00 -2.68
CA GLU A 77 14.48 -2.42 -2.53
C GLU A 77 13.42 -3.37 -3.11
N LEU A 78 12.12 -3.02 -2.99
CA LEU A 78 11.07 -3.83 -3.60
C LEU A 78 11.08 -3.71 -5.14
N LEU A 79 11.41 -2.54 -5.69
CA LEU A 79 11.43 -2.32 -7.15
C LEU A 79 12.60 -3.02 -7.87
N GLU A 80 13.56 -3.55 -7.10
CA GLU A 80 14.65 -4.41 -7.59
C GLU A 80 14.18 -5.86 -7.85
N ASP A 81 12.98 -6.25 -7.41
CA ASP A 81 12.45 -7.58 -7.69
C ASP A 81 12.22 -7.76 -9.21
N PRO A 82 12.65 -8.88 -9.82
CA PRO A 82 12.46 -9.19 -11.24
C PRO A 82 11.01 -9.08 -11.72
N VAL A 83 10.03 -9.24 -10.82
CA VAL A 83 8.62 -9.04 -11.12
C VAL A 83 8.35 -7.62 -11.64
N PHE A 84 9.14 -6.63 -11.22
CA PHE A 84 9.00 -5.23 -11.62
C PHE A 84 9.97 -4.80 -12.74
N GLU A 85 10.99 -5.59 -13.08
CA GLU A 85 11.94 -5.24 -14.16
C GLU A 85 11.25 -5.02 -15.51
N THR A 86 10.26 -5.83 -15.84
CA THR A 86 9.57 -5.73 -17.14
C THR A 86 8.30 -4.85 -17.08
N PHE A 87 8.07 -4.17 -15.96
CA PHE A 87 6.90 -3.32 -15.77
C PHE A 87 7.29 -1.86 -15.98
N PHE A 88 7.08 -1.34 -17.20
CA PHE A 88 7.31 0.09 -17.52
C PHE A 88 6.56 1.05 -16.58
N LEU A 89 5.47 0.58 -15.99
CA LEU A 89 4.72 1.24 -14.90
C LEU A 89 5.60 1.68 -13.73
N VAL A 90 6.57 0.86 -13.39
CA VAL A 90 7.44 1.05 -12.23
C VAL A 90 8.65 1.91 -12.58
N GLU A 91 8.94 2.13 -13.86
CA GLU A 91 10.07 2.97 -14.27
C GLU A 91 9.88 4.43 -13.82
N HIS A 92 8.65 4.94 -13.88
CA HIS A 92 8.29 6.24 -13.31
C HIS A 92 8.45 6.27 -11.78
N LEU A 93 8.14 5.16 -11.10
CA LEU A 93 8.37 5.01 -9.66
C LEU A 93 9.87 4.96 -9.32
N ARG A 94 10.69 4.30 -10.12
CA ARG A 94 12.15 4.27 -9.93
C ARG A 94 12.76 5.65 -10.07
N THR A 95 12.36 6.40 -11.11
CA THR A 95 12.86 7.77 -11.32
C THR A 95 12.43 8.70 -10.20
N THR A 96 11.17 8.66 -9.78
CA THR A 96 10.67 9.50 -8.67
C THR A 96 11.27 9.12 -7.32
N ALA A 97 11.36 7.82 -7.01
CA ALA A 97 11.94 7.33 -5.76
C ALA A 97 13.46 7.56 -5.66
N CYS A 98 14.20 7.46 -6.76
CA CYS A 98 15.64 7.72 -6.79
C CYS A 98 15.97 9.20 -6.57
N LEU A 99 15.11 10.11 -7.04
CA LEU A 99 15.27 11.55 -6.83
C LEU A 99 14.96 11.98 -5.38
N HIS A 100 14.11 11.23 -4.68
CA HIS A 100 13.54 11.64 -3.38
C HIS A 100 13.99 10.76 -2.22
N ARG A 101 15.28 10.35 -2.23
CA ARG A 101 15.92 9.44 -1.27
C ARG A 101 15.75 9.81 0.22
N SER A 102 15.23 10.99 0.53
CA SER A 102 15.07 11.49 1.90
C SER A 102 13.64 11.71 2.41
N GLN A 103 12.60 11.88 1.58
CA GLN A 103 11.25 12.21 2.07
C GLN A 103 10.17 11.75 1.07
N PHE A 104 9.10 11.13 1.58
CA PHE A 104 7.85 10.95 0.83
C PHE A 104 7.26 12.34 0.59
N ASP A 105 7.66 12.98 -0.51
CA ASP A 105 7.22 14.33 -0.84
C ASP A 105 5.75 14.38 -1.27
N LYS A 106 5.25 15.61 -1.46
CA LYS A 106 3.88 15.99 -1.87
C LYS A 106 3.35 15.29 -3.15
N PHE A 107 4.20 14.57 -3.88
CA PHE A 107 3.90 13.77 -5.08
C PHE A 107 3.91 12.26 -4.82
N SER A 108 4.07 11.83 -3.57
CA SER A 108 4.00 10.42 -3.21
C SER A 108 2.56 9.95 -3.34
N TRP A 109 2.30 9.00 -4.24
CA TRP A 109 1.01 8.33 -4.37
C TRP A 109 1.01 7.14 -3.41
N PRO A 110 0.51 7.28 -2.16
CA PRO A 110 0.76 6.29 -1.12
C PRO A 110 0.07 4.96 -1.45
N ILE A 111 -1.02 5.02 -2.21
CA ILE A 111 -1.72 3.84 -2.72
C ILE A 111 -0.87 3.02 -3.69
N LEU A 112 -0.08 3.69 -4.52
CA LEU A 112 0.77 3.04 -5.51
C LEU A 112 1.91 2.30 -4.81
N HIS A 113 2.46 2.89 -3.75
CA HIS A 113 3.45 2.23 -2.89
C HIS A 113 2.86 1.00 -2.19
N LEU A 114 1.64 1.08 -1.66
CA LEU A 114 0.96 -0.09 -1.09
C LEU A 114 0.69 -1.18 -2.14
N ALA A 115 0.42 -0.81 -3.40
CA ALA A 115 0.23 -1.78 -4.48
C ALA A 115 1.54 -2.48 -4.88
N VAL A 116 2.68 -1.77 -4.88
CA VAL A 116 4.01 -2.38 -5.03
C VAL A 116 4.27 -3.37 -3.89
N LEU A 117 4.01 -2.94 -2.65
CA LEU A 117 4.15 -3.78 -1.46
C LEU A 117 3.31 -5.06 -1.56
N LEU A 118 2.10 -4.94 -2.10
CA LEU A 118 1.17 -6.03 -2.33
C LEU A 118 1.73 -7.05 -3.33
N VAL A 119 2.22 -6.59 -4.48
CA VAL A 119 2.84 -7.47 -5.50
C VAL A 119 4.08 -8.16 -4.96
N ALA A 120 4.91 -7.45 -4.18
CA ALA A 120 6.09 -8.01 -3.54
C ALA A 120 5.76 -8.92 -2.34
N THR A 121 4.49 -9.19 -2.05
CA THR A 121 4.11 -10.12 -0.99
C THR A 121 4.20 -11.55 -1.53
N PRO A 122 4.93 -12.47 -0.86
CA PRO A 122 5.05 -13.84 -1.32
C PRO A 122 3.70 -14.53 -1.49
N SER A 123 3.60 -15.36 -2.52
CA SER A 123 2.47 -16.26 -2.72
C SER A 123 2.33 -17.21 -1.54
N CYS A 124 1.09 -17.42 -1.09
CA CYS A 124 0.75 -18.45 -0.12
C CYS A 124 0.04 -19.58 -0.86
N ASP A 125 0.41 -20.83 -0.59
CA ASP A 125 -0.21 -22.02 -1.18
C ASP A 125 -1.72 -22.13 -0.85
N HIS A 126 -2.15 -21.47 0.24
CA HIS A 126 -3.54 -21.38 0.61
C HIS A 126 -4.25 -20.25 -0.16
N ARG A 127 -4.90 -20.59 -1.28
CA ARG A 127 -5.66 -19.63 -2.12
C ARG A 127 -6.66 -18.76 -1.35
N ALA A 128 -7.30 -19.31 -0.31
CA ALA A 128 -8.22 -18.57 0.57
C ALA A 128 -7.53 -17.46 1.37
N CYS A 129 -6.24 -17.59 1.69
CA CYS A 129 -5.48 -16.57 2.39
C CYS A 129 -5.25 -15.35 1.49
N SER A 130 -4.97 -15.55 0.21
CA SER A 130 -4.68 -14.47 -0.76
C SER A 130 -5.86 -13.51 -0.96
N GLN A 131 -7.09 -14.04 -0.96
CA GLN A 131 -8.32 -13.26 -1.08
C GLN A 131 -8.68 -12.50 0.20
N THR A 132 -8.18 -12.96 1.35
CA THR A 132 -8.52 -12.43 2.67
C THR A 132 -7.40 -11.62 3.31
N LYS A 133 -6.24 -11.47 2.64
CA LYS A 133 -5.16 -10.58 3.09
C LYS A 133 -5.70 -9.17 3.27
N ARG A 134 -5.52 -8.62 4.47
CA ARG A 134 -5.99 -7.28 4.82
C ARG A 134 -5.33 -6.21 3.97
N LEU A 135 -4.06 -6.39 3.58
CA LEU A 135 -3.39 -5.50 2.65
C LEU A 135 -4.13 -5.45 1.30
N TYR A 136 -4.44 -6.61 0.71
CA TYR A 136 -5.16 -6.69 -0.55
C TYR A 136 -6.53 -6.00 -0.46
N VAL A 137 -7.31 -6.33 0.57
CA VAL A 137 -8.63 -5.72 0.80
C VAL A 137 -8.51 -4.20 1.01
N ALA A 138 -7.54 -3.76 1.80
CA ALA A 138 -7.27 -2.34 2.01
C ALA A 138 -6.92 -1.65 0.69
N VAL A 139 -5.95 -2.16 -0.07
CA VAL A 139 -5.51 -1.57 -1.35
C VAL A 139 -6.67 -1.48 -2.34
N LYS A 140 -7.53 -2.50 -2.46
CA LYS A 140 -8.72 -2.41 -3.33
C LYS A 140 -9.71 -1.36 -2.86
N ALA A 141 -10.02 -1.31 -1.56
CA ALA A 141 -10.95 -0.33 -1.00
C ALA A 141 -10.41 1.11 -1.15
N LEU A 142 -9.14 1.31 -0.84
CA LEU A 142 -8.43 2.58 -0.99
C LEU A 142 -8.38 3.03 -2.45
N SER A 143 -8.07 2.13 -3.39
CA SER A 143 -8.08 2.45 -4.83
C SER A 143 -9.49 2.78 -5.33
N ALA A 144 -10.53 2.13 -4.81
CA ALA A 144 -11.92 2.48 -5.12
C ALA A 144 -12.28 3.88 -4.60
N LEU A 145 -11.88 4.23 -3.37
CA LEU A 145 -12.09 5.56 -2.80
C LEU A 145 -11.37 6.63 -3.61
N MET A 146 -10.08 6.44 -3.94
CA MET A 146 -9.32 7.41 -4.71
C MET A 146 -9.90 7.65 -6.11
N ARG A 147 -10.48 6.63 -6.75
CA ARG A 147 -11.18 6.80 -8.03
C ARG A 147 -12.39 7.75 -7.96
N LEU A 148 -13.03 7.87 -6.79
CA LEU A 148 -14.16 8.77 -6.60
C LEU A 148 -13.70 10.22 -6.44
N HIS A 149 -12.59 10.43 -5.74
CA HIS A 149 -12.06 11.78 -5.45
C HIS A 149 -11.16 12.32 -6.55
N LEU A 150 -10.39 11.45 -7.20
CA LEU A 150 -9.37 11.79 -8.18
C LEU A 150 -9.61 10.96 -9.46
N PRO A 151 -10.74 11.13 -10.15
CA PRO A 151 -10.97 10.43 -11.41
C PRO A 151 -9.95 10.88 -12.45
N ASN A 152 -9.41 9.92 -13.21
CA ASN A 152 -8.46 10.17 -14.31
C ASN A 152 -7.07 10.64 -13.83
N HIS A 153 -6.42 9.82 -13.00
CA HIS A 153 -4.99 9.92 -12.74
C HIS A 153 -4.27 8.66 -13.21
N ALA A 154 -3.11 8.82 -13.84
CA ALA A 154 -2.34 7.70 -14.38
C ALA A 154 -2.00 6.70 -13.27
N GLU A 155 -1.64 7.19 -12.08
CA GLU A 155 -1.22 6.42 -10.90
C GLU A 155 -2.31 5.50 -10.37
N ILE A 156 -3.57 5.84 -10.59
CA ILE A 156 -4.70 4.97 -10.29
C ILE A 156 -4.76 3.81 -11.29
N VAL A 157 -4.51 4.07 -12.58
CA VAL A 157 -4.38 3.02 -13.60
C VAL A 157 -3.20 2.10 -13.26
N GLN A 158 -2.06 2.70 -12.86
CA GLN A 158 -0.87 1.97 -12.44
C GLN A 158 -1.17 1.04 -11.25
N THR A 159 -1.85 1.57 -10.25
CA THR A 159 -2.31 0.83 -9.07
C THR A 159 -3.17 -0.36 -9.47
N GLN A 160 -4.12 -0.19 -10.40
CA GLN A 160 -4.98 -1.28 -10.87
C GLN A 160 -4.20 -2.34 -11.64
N GLY A 161 -3.22 -1.95 -12.47
CA GLY A 161 -2.31 -2.89 -13.11
C GLY A 161 -1.55 -3.76 -12.11
N LEU A 162 -1.03 -3.16 -11.04
CA LEU A 162 -0.34 -3.89 -9.96
C LEU A 162 -1.30 -4.80 -9.17
N ILE A 163 -2.53 -4.36 -8.89
CA ILE A 163 -3.55 -5.22 -8.27
C ILE A 163 -3.86 -6.43 -9.16
N ALA A 164 -4.03 -6.23 -10.47
CA ALA A 164 -4.30 -7.30 -11.42
C ALA A 164 -3.15 -8.31 -11.48
N LEU A 165 -1.90 -7.82 -11.42
CA LEU A 165 -0.71 -8.67 -11.35
C LEU A 165 -0.69 -9.52 -10.06
N TYR A 166 -0.97 -8.91 -8.91
CA TYR A 166 -1.11 -9.66 -7.65
C TYR A 166 -2.22 -10.71 -7.74
N GLU A 167 -3.39 -10.33 -8.28
CA GLU A 167 -4.53 -11.23 -8.43
C GLU A 167 -4.16 -12.44 -9.31
N CYS A 168 -3.47 -12.22 -10.42
CA CYS A 168 -3.02 -13.29 -11.29
C CYS A 168 -1.97 -14.19 -10.63
N GLY A 169 -0.94 -13.61 -10.00
CA GLY A 169 0.11 -14.37 -9.32
C GLY A 169 -0.39 -15.24 -8.16
N HIS A 170 -1.62 -15.01 -7.68
CA HIS A 170 -2.28 -15.82 -6.66
C HIS A 170 -3.47 -16.65 -7.21
N GLY A 171 -3.54 -16.83 -8.52
CA GLY A 171 -4.55 -17.66 -9.20
C GLY A 171 -5.97 -17.08 -9.15
N MET A 172 -6.15 -15.78 -8.94
CA MET A 172 -7.46 -15.10 -8.94
C MET A 172 -7.80 -14.53 -10.33
N LEU A 173 -7.77 -15.39 -11.35
CA LEU A 173 -7.85 -14.99 -12.77
C LEU A 173 -9.06 -14.11 -13.12
N GLU A 174 -10.25 -14.48 -12.64
CA GLU A 174 -11.46 -13.71 -12.89
C GLU A 174 -11.36 -12.28 -12.30
N HIS A 175 -10.75 -12.16 -11.12
CA HIS A 175 -10.55 -10.86 -10.48
C HIS A 175 -9.52 -10.06 -11.27
N ALA A 176 -8.39 -10.68 -11.64
CA ALA A 176 -7.34 -10.04 -12.43
C ALA A 176 -7.88 -9.49 -13.76
N HIS A 177 -8.70 -10.28 -14.46
CA HIS A 177 -9.34 -9.85 -15.71
C HIS A 177 -10.26 -8.65 -15.52
N VAL A 178 -11.11 -8.64 -14.48
CA VAL A 178 -12.00 -7.51 -14.16
C VAL A 178 -11.19 -6.26 -13.81
N THR A 179 -10.19 -6.40 -12.95
CA THR A 179 -9.30 -5.31 -12.52
C THR A 179 -8.55 -4.72 -13.71
N LEU A 180 -8.02 -5.56 -14.60
CA LEU A 180 -7.31 -5.14 -15.80
C LEU A 180 -8.22 -4.41 -16.79
N ASN A 181 -9.43 -4.93 -17.04
CA ASN A 181 -10.41 -4.24 -17.90
C ASN A 181 -10.79 -2.86 -17.35
N SER A 182 -10.90 -2.75 -16.02
CA SER A 182 -11.07 -1.44 -15.38
C SER A 182 -9.86 -0.52 -15.63
N ALA A 183 -8.63 -1.05 -15.59
CA ALA A 183 -7.41 -0.28 -15.88
C ALA A 183 -7.41 0.22 -17.34
N PHE A 184 -7.66 -0.66 -18.31
CA PHE A 184 -7.79 -0.32 -19.73
C PHE A 184 -8.84 0.77 -19.98
N THR A 185 -10.03 0.61 -19.39
CA THR A 185 -11.11 1.58 -19.54
C THR A 185 -10.72 2.96 -19.02
N MET A 186 -9.98 3.03 -17.90
CA MET A 186 -9.51 4.31 -17.37
C MET A 186 -8.38 4.91 -18.20
N ALA A 187 -7.46 4.08 -18.70
CA ALA A 187 -6.37 4.54 -19.58
C ALA A 187 -6.92 5.15 -20.87
N ALA A 188 -7.89 4.48 -21.51
CA ALA A 188 -8.54 4.98 -22.72
C ALA A 188 -9.24 6.34 -22.50
N ARG A 189 -9.73 6.61 -21.29
CA ARG A 189 -10.34 7.91 -20.94
C ARG A 189 -9.32 9.02 -20.69
N LEU A 190 -8.13 8.63 -20.29
CA LEU A 190 -7.05 9.54 -19.92
C LEU A 190 -6.33 10.14 -21.13
N ASP A 191 -6.52 9.55 -22.32
CA ASP A 191 -5.74 9.83 -23.54
C ASP A 191 -4.21 9.79 -23.30
N VAL A 192 -3.80 9.10 -22.25
CA VAL A 192 -2.40 8.81 -21.93
C VAL A 192 -2.04 7.54 -22.67
N ASP A 193 -0.94 7.56 -23.42
CA ASP A 193 -0.41 6.36 -24.07
C ASP A 193 0.18 5.40 -23.03
N LEU A 194 -0.72 4.68 -22.35
CA LEU A 194 -0.41 3.55 -21.49
C LEU A 194 -0.47 2.24 -22.30
N SER A 195 -0.56 2.31 -23.63
CA SER A 195 -0.72 1.14 -24.50
C SER A 195 0.40 0.13 -24.30
N ASN A 196 1.64 0.60 -24.21
CA ASN A 196 2.81 -0.27 -23.97
C ASN A 196 2.76 -0.95 -22.61
N ILE A 197 2.30 -0.24 -21.59
CA ILE A 197 2.15 -0.74 -20.23
C ILE A 197 1.06 -1.82 -20.18
N LEU A 198 -0.08 -1.53 -20.79
CA LEU A 198 -1.24 -2.39 -20.73
C LEU A 198 -1.07 -3.62 -21.63
N ALA A 199 -0.41 -3.47 -22.78
CA ALA A 199 -0.02 -4.59 -23.62
C ALA A 199 1.00 -5.51 -22.92
N SER A 200 1.97 -4.95 -22.17
CA SER A 200 2.90 -5.76 -21.36
C SER A 200 2.16 -6.54 -20.27
N LEU A 201 1.20 -5.90 -19.62
CA LEU A 201 0.31 -6.50 -18.63
C LEU A 201 -0.55 -7.63 -19.21
N GLU A 202 -1.24 -7.36 -20.32
CA GLU A 202 -2.08 -8.33 -21.02
C GLU A 202 -1.27 -9.53 -21.51
N TRP A 203 -0.09 -9.28 -22.07
CA TRP A 203 0.83 -10.34 -22.49
C TRP A 203 1.27 -11.20 -21.31
N ARG A 204 1.70 -10.60 -20.19
CA ARG A 204 2.09 -11.35 -18.99
C ARG A 204 0.95 -12.15 -18.38
N LEU A 205 -0.25 -11.58 -18.35
CA LEU A 205 -1.46 -12.28 -17.92
C LEU A 205 -1.77 -13.45 -18.85
N SER A 206 -1.62 -13.26 -20.15
CA SER A 206 -1.80 -14.33 -21.15
C SER A 206 -0.78 -15.46 -20.97
N LEU A 207 0.50 -15.13 -20.69
CA LEU A 207 1.53 -16.14 -20.39
C LEU A 207 1.23 -16.89 -19.09
N MET A 208 0.87 -16.19 -18.02
CA MET A 208 0.52 -16.82 -16.74
C MET A 208 -0.72 -17.72 -16.85
N LEU A 209 -1.64 -17.42 -17.78
CA LEU A 209 -2.79 -18.26 -18.07
C LEU A 209 -2.43 -19.53 -18.86
N LEU A 210 -1.35 -19.50 -19.64
CA LEU A 210 -0.89 -20.63 -20.45
C LEU A 210 0.02 -21.60 -19.68
N ASP A 211 0.67 -21.13 -18.61
CA ASP A 211 1.54 -21.93 -17.74
C ASP A 211 0.80 -22.64 -16.59
N MET A 212 -0.53 -22.52 -16.51
CA MET A 212 -1.41 -23.23 -15.54
C MET A 212 -2.18 -24.37 -16.19
#